data_AF-A0AAP5RL99-F1
#
_entry.id   AF-A0AAP5RL99-F1
#
_cell.length_a   1.000
_cell.length_b   1.000
_cell.length_c   1.000
_cell.angle_alpha   90.00
_cell.angle_beta   90.00
_cell.angle_gamma   90.00
#
_symmetry.space_group_name_H-M   'P 1'
#
loop_
_entity.id
_entity.type
_entity.pdbx_description
1 polymer ?
#
loop_
_entity_poly.entity_id
_entity_poly.type
_entity_poly.pdbx_seq_one_letter_code
_entity_poly.pdbx_strand_id
1 'polypeptide(L)'
;MSETPQLVDLSVIFPTLDIDLKYATADNLTGAPIYRESRCLLHQDAVTALAKSISIAQLAGLSLVVYDAYRPQQAQSILWDACPDPQYVVDVAIGSNHSRGTAIDVTLKDANGKILDMGAGFDEMHDRSHAYHPSVPAAAQRNRLLLNAIMFGGGFVGISSEWWHFELPAASRYPLLEDCIACFPVTTTTTHTSF
;
A
#
# COMPACT_ATOMS: atom_id res chain seq x y z
N MET A 1 -19.86 -22.66 -7.76
CA MET A 1 -19.20 -21.86 -8.82
C MET A 1 -18.36 -20.85 -8.06
N SER A 2 -17.02 -21.01 -8.08
CA SER A 2 -16.15 -20.03 -7.42
C SER A 2 -16.25 -18.75 -8.23
N GLU A 3 -16.85 -17.70 -7.68
CA GLU A 3 -16.77 -16.37 -8.29
C GLU A 3 -15.29 -15.99 -8.31
N THR A 4 -14.75 -15.74 -9.51
CA THR A 4 -13.42 -15.18 -9.64
C THR A 4 -13.42 -13.83 -8.93
N PRO A 5 -12.56 -13.58 -7.93
CA PRO A 5 -12.50 -12.29 -7.26
C PRO A 5 -12.23 -11.21 -8.30
N GLN A 6 -13.16 -10.26 -8.47
CA GLN A 6 -13.00 -9.18 -9.43
C GLN A 6 -12.07 -8.12 -8.84
N LEU A 7 -10.79 -8.22 -9.21
CA LEU A 7 -9.87 -7.08 -9.16
C LEU A 7 -10.29 -6.07 -10.23
N VAL A 8 -10.28 -4.81 -9.84
CA VAL A 8 -10.72 -3.68 -10.65
C VAL A 8 -9.56 -2.70 -10.79
N ASP A 9 -9.37 -2.18 -11.99
CA ASP A 9 -8.35 -1.15 -12.24
C ASP A 9 -8.83 0.23 -11.77
N LEU A 10 -8.15 0.77 -10.76
CA LEU A 10 -8.47 2.05 -10.16
C LEU A 10 -8.30 3.22 -11.14
N SER A 11 -7.39 3.11 -12.11
CA SER A 11 -7.19 4.15 -13.13
C SER A 11 -8.39 4.28 -14.08
N VAL A 12 -9.16 3.20 -14.24
CA VAL A 12 -10.36 3.18 -15.08
C VAL A 12 -11.57 3.73 -14.32
N ILE A 13 -11.73 3.33 -13.05
CA ILE A 13 -12.91 3.74 -12.26
C ILE A 13 -12.75 5.14 -11.67
N PHE A 14 -11.52 5.53 -11.31
CA PHE A 14 -11.20 6.84 -10.74
C PHE A 14 -10.13 7.53 -11.58
N PRO A 15 -10.46 8.05 -12.78
CA PRO A 15 -9.47 8.60 -13.70
C PRO A 15 -8.74 9.86 -13.19
N THR A 16 -9.25 10.48 -12.13
CA THR A 16 -8.62 11.64 -11.47
C THR A 16 -7.92 11.27 -10.16
N LEU A 17 -7.87 9.99 -9.79
CA LEU A 17 -7.15 9.53 -8.61
C LEU A 17 -5.65 9.54 -8.92
N ASP A 18 -4.87 10.14 -8.04
CA ASP A 18 -3.42 10.10 -8.14
C ASP A 18 -2.91 8.71 -7.74
N ILE A 19 -2.17 8.08 -8.65
CA ILE A 19 -1.60 6.76 -8.49
C ILE A 19 -0.09 6.87 -8.73
N ASP A 20 0.69 6.56 -7.70
CA ASP A 20 2.15 6.56 -7.69
C ASP A 20 2.63 5.20 -7.15
N LEU A 21 2.43 4.14 -7.96
CA LEU A 21 2.76 2.77 -7.57
C LEU A 21 4.26 2.63 -7.29
N LYS A 22 4.64 2.68 -6.02
CA LYS A 22 6.03 2.73 -5.56
C LYS A 22 6.84 1.52 -6.00
N TYR A 23 6.23 0.34 -5.93
CA TYR A 23 6.84 -0.91 -6.37
C TYR A 23 6.97 -1.05 -7.90
N ALA A 24 6.40 -0.16 -8.71
CA ALA A 24 6.70 -0.07 -10.14
C ALA A 24 7.92 0.83 -10.45
N THR A 25 8.54 1.42 -9.44
CA THR A 25 9.70 2.33 -9.56
C THR A 25 10.83 1.90 -8.62
N ALA A 26 11.96 2.60 -8.63
CA ALA A 26 13.03 2.38 -7.65
C ALA A 26 12.78 3.04 -6.28
N ASP A 27 11.70 3.83 -6.14
CA ASP A 27 11.33 4.54 -4.91
C ASP A 27 10.56 3.62 -3.94
N ASN A 28 11.23 2.57 -3.48
CA ASN A 28 10.72 1.61 -2.50
C ASN A 28 11.89 0.99 -1.72
N LEU A 29 11.60 0.19 -0.69
CA LEU A 29 12.64 -0.35 0.20
C LEU A 29 13.75 -1.16 -0.50
N THR A 30 13.48 -1.72 -1.68
CA THR A 30 14.46 -2.52 -2.45
C THR A 30 15.41 -1.67 -3.30
N GLY A 31 15.07 -0.40 -3.54
CA GLY A 31 15.82 0.48 -4.44
C GLY A 31 15.73 0.12 -5.93
N ALA A 32 14.84 -0.82 -6.31
CA ALA A 32 14.64 -1.26 -7.68
C ALA A 32 13.14 -1.50 -7.98
N PRO A 33 12.69 -1.37 -9.24
CA PRO A 33 11.31 -1.72 -9.59
C PRO A 33 11.06 -3.21 -9.40
N ILE A 34 9.93 -3.53 -8.76
CA ILE A 34 9.46 -4.90 -8.53
C ILE A 34 8.41 -5.27 -9.58
N TYR A 35 7.43 -4.39 -9.83
CA TYR A 35 6.37 -4.61 -10.82
C TYR A 35 6.88 -4.33 -12.23
N ARG A 36 6.52 -5.18 -13.20
CA ARG A 36 6.76 -4.92 -14.63
C ARG A 36 5.71 -4.02 -15.27
N GLU A 37 4.56 -3.88 -14.62
CA GLU A 37 3.40 -3.13 -15.11
C GLU A 37 2.82 -2.27 -13.99
N SER A 38 2.39 -1.05 -14.30
CA SER A 38 1.83 -0.10 -13.33
C SER A 38 0.30 -0.16 -13.29
N ARG A 39 -0.28 -1.37 -13.17
CA ARG A 39 -1.73 -1.55 -13.04
C ARG A 39 -2.14 -1.51 -11.58
N CYS A 40 -2.89 -0.48 -11.18
CA CYS A 40 -3.35 -0.34 -9.79
C CYS A 40 -4.67 -1.06 -9.62
N LEU A 41 -4.60 -2.32 -9.18
CA LEU A 41 -5.76 -3.19 -9.05
C LEU A 41 -6.23 -3.26 -7.60
N LEU A 42 -7.55 -3.34 -7.37
CA LEU A 42 -8.13 -3.46 -6.04
C LEU A 42 -9.39 -4.34 -6.06
N HIS A 43 -9.65 -5.10 -4.99
CA HIS A 43 -10.86 -5.92 -4.87
C HIS A 43 -12.12 -5.03 -4.89
N GLN A 44 -13.18 -5.48 -5.56
CA GLN A 44 -14.44 -4.73 -5.72
C GLN A 44 -15.04 -4.18 -4.39
N ASP A 45 -14.96 -4.96 -3.31
CA ASP A 45 -15.40 -4.50 -1.98
C ASP A 45 -14.55 -3.34 -1.46
N ALA A 46 -13.23 -3.40 -1.65
CA ALA A 46 -12.30 -2.35 -1.25
C ALA A 46 -12.44 -1.11 -2.14
N VAL A 47 -12.80 -1.27 -3.43
CA VAL A 47 -13.18 -0.15 -4.31
C VAL A 47 -14.36 0.64 -3.73
N THR A 48 -15.34 -0.04 -3.14
CA THR A 48 -16.50 0.61 -2.52
C THR A 48 -16.10 1.45 -1.31
N ALA A 49 -15.18 0.95 -0.47
CA ALA A 49 -14.62 1.69 0.65
C ALA A 49 -13.73 2.86 0.19
N LEU A 50 -12.95 2.66 -0.89
CA LEU A 50 -12.10 3.68 -1.48
C LEU A 50 -12.91 4.84 -2.05
N ALA A 51 -14.01 4.58 -2.75
CA ALA A 51 -14.90 5.62 -3.28
C ALA A 51 -15.41 6.57 -2.18
N LYS A 52 -15.75 6.02 -1.01
CA LYS A 52 -16.15 6.80 0.17
C LYS A 52 -14.97 7.59 0.72
N SER A 53 -13.79 6.97 0.83
CA SER A 53 -12.56 7.63 1.31
C SER A 53 -12.17 8.82 0.42
N ILE A 54 -12.23 8.66 -0.90
CA ILE A 54 -12.01 9.74 -1.89
C ILE A 54 -12.99 10.89 -1.65
N SER A 55 -14.28 10.58 -1.48
CA SER A 55 -15.31 11.59 -1.24
C SER A 55 -15.06 12.37 0.06
N ILE A 56 -14.67 11.68 1.14
CA ILE A 56 -14.36 12.30 2.43
C ILE A 56 -13.10 13.17 2.32
N ALA A 57 -12.06 12.71 1.64
CA ALA A 57 -10.85 13.50 1.39
C ALA A 57 -11.18 14.80 0.64
N GLN A 58 -12.00 14.72 -0.41
CA GLN A 58 -12.43 15.88 -1.20
C GLN A 58 -13.21 16.90 -0.36
N LEU A 59 -14.12 16.43 0.51
CA LEU A 59 -14.84 17.32 1.44
C LEU A 59 -13.91 18.01 2.44
N ALA A 60 -12.77 17.40 2.76
CA ALA A 60 -11.72 18.00 3.60
C ALA A 60 -10.76 18.91 2.81
N GLY A 61 -10.96 19.12 1.50
CA GLY A 61 -10.07 19.91 0.64
C GLY A 61 -8.74 19.20 0.32
N LEU A 62 -8.74 17.87 0.38
CA LEU A 62 -7.59 17.01 0.17
C LEU A 62 -7.85 16.01 -0.97
N SER A 63 -6.81 15.33 -1.42
CA SER A 63 -6.90 14.20 -2.34
C SER A 63 -6.05 13.03 -1.81
N LEU A 64 -6.48 11.80 -2.12
CA LEU A 64 -5.69 10.60 -1.84
C LEU A 64 -4.66 10.38 -2.96
N VAL A 65 -3.51 9.85 -2.60
CA VAL A 65 -2.49 9.34 -3.53
C VAL A 65 -2.22 7.89 -3.16
N VAL A 66 -2.37 6.98 -4.13
CA VAL A 66 -2.16 5.54 -3.93
C VAL A 66 -0.71 5.18 -4.19
N TYR A 67 -0.07 4.55 -3.21
CA TYR A 67 1.32 4.06 -3.28
C TYR A 67 1.41 2.57 -3.57
N ASP A 68 0.46 1.78 -3.07
CA ASP A 68 0.31 0.38 -3.44
C ASP A 68 -1.15 -0.08 -3.27
N ALA A 69 -1.54 -1.15 -3.96
CA ALA A 69 -2.86 -1.76 -3.87
C ALA A 69 -2.73 -3.28 -3.94
N TYR A 70 -3.30 -3.95 -4.95
CA TYR A 70 -3.02 -5.36 -5.17
C TYR A 70 -1.54 -5.60 -5.42
N ARG A 71 -0.95 -6.50 -4.61
CA ARG A 71 0.45 -6.93 -4.68
C ARG A 71 0.54 -8.41 -5.03
N PRO A 72 1.19 -8.79 -6.15
CA PRO A 72 1.47 -10.20 -6.45
C PRO A 72 2.18 -10.91 -5.30
N GLN A 73 1.92 -12.20 -5.10
CA GLN A 73 2.65 -13.01 -4.12
C GLN A 73 4.15 -13.03 -4.43
N GLN A 74 4.53 -13.04 -5.70
CA GLN A 74 5.94 -12.92 -6.08
C GLN A 74 6.57 -11.62 -5.54
N ALA A 75 5.86 -10.49 -5.61
CA ALA A 75 6.35 -9.24 -5.05
C ALA A 75 6.44 -9.28 -3.52
N GLN A 76 5.49 -9.94 -2.85
CA GLN A 76 5.58 -10.16 -1.41
C GLN A 76 6.85 -10.94 -1.02
N SER A 77 7.21 -11.98 -1.79
CA SER A 77 8.47 -12.71 -1.57
C SER A 77 9.71 -11.82 -1.76
N ILE A 78 9.71 -10.97 -2.79
CA ILE A 78 10.82 -10.04 -3.06
C ILE A 78 10.99 -9.05 -1.89
N LEU A 79 9.88 -8.51 -1.35
CA LEU A 79 9.92 -7.62 -0.19
C LEU A 79 10.40 -8.35 1.07
N TRP A 80 9.97 -9.60 1.27
CA TRP A 80 10.43 -10.42 2.40
C TRP A 80 11.93 -10.70 2.34
N ASP A 81 12.47 -11.01 1.15
CA ASP A 81 13.90 -11.21 0.97
C ASP A 81 14.72 -9.94 1.27
N ALA A 82 14.16 -8.76 0.95
CA ALA A 82 14.80 -7.48 1.22
C ALA A 82 14.65 -7.01 2.67
N CYS A 83 13.54 -7.35 3.35
CA CYS A 83 13.26 -7.03 4.74
C CYS A 83 12.53 -8.20 5.42
N PRO A 84 13.27 -9.20 5.95
CA PRO A 84 12.68 -10.37 6.61
C PRO A 84 12.32 -10.05 8.07
N ASP A 85 11.57 -8.97 8.28
CA ASP A 85 11.05 -8.54 9.57
C ASP A 85 9.51 -8.63 9.58
N PRO A 86 8.93 -9.59 10.33
CA PRO A 86 7.48 -9.80 10.37
C PRO A 86 6.69 -8.64 10.99
N GLN A 87 7.35 -7.65 11.59
CA GLN A 87 6.70 -6.41 12.04
C GLN A 87 6.24 -5.53 10.87
N TYR A 88 6.92 -5.63 9.72
CA TYR A 88 6.72 -4.77 8.55
C TYR A 88 6.31 -5.57 7.32
N VAL A 89 6.99 -6.68 7.04
CA VAL A 89 6.68 -7.54 5.90
C VAL A 89 6.10 -8.84 6.41
N VAL A 90 4.82 -9.11 6.12
CA VAL A 90 4.18 -10.38 6.51
C VAL A 90 4.90 -11.56 5.85
N ASP A 91 5.13 -12.61 6.64
CA ASP A 91 5.69 -13.89 6.18
C ASP A 91 4.88 -14.41 4.99
N VAL A 92 5.59 -14.79 3.92
CA VAL A 92 5.02 -15.27 2.66
C VAL A 92 4.07 -16.45 2.88
N ALA A 93 4.31 -17.29 3.89
CA ALA A 93 3.46 -18.44 4.21
C ALA A 93 2.05 -18.04 4.73
N ILE A 94 1.91 -16.85 5.30
CA ILE A 94 0.63 -16.30 5.78
C ILE A 94 -0.12 -15.61 4.62
N GLY A 95 0.63 -14.91 3.77
CA GLY A 95 0.13 -14.17 2.62
C GLY A 95 -0.43 -12.79 2.98
N SER A 96 0.03 -11.78 2.26
CA SER A 96 -0.32 -10.36 2.49
C SER A 96 -1.77 -10.04 2.13
N ASN A 97 -2.38 -9.10 2.86
CA ASN A 97 -3.71 -8.57 2.53
C ASN A 97 -3.72 -7.78 1.20
N HIS A 98 -2.56 -7.26 0.77
CA HIS A 98 -2.39 -6.73 -0.59
C HIS A 98 -2.55 -7.83 -1.64
N SER A 99 -2.03 -9.04 -1.37
CA SER A 99 -2.18 -10.21 -2.25
C SER A 99 -3.59 -10.82 -2.26
N ARG A 100 -4.47 -10.34 -1.37
CA ARG A 100 -5.92 -10.58 -1.38
C ARG A 100 -6.69 -9.47 -2.12
N GLY A 101 -6.02 -8.39 -2.52
CA GLY A 101 -6.61 -7.20 -3.13
C GLY A 101 -7.41 -6.32 -2.15
N THR A 102 -7.25 -6.52 -0.84
CA THR A 102 -8.09 -5.88 0.19
C THR A 102 -7.36 -4.85 1.05
N ALA A 103 -6.07 -4.67 0.80
CA ALA A 103 -5.25 -3.61 1.39
C ALA A 103 -4.84 -2.58 0.34
N ILE A 104 -4.53 -1.38 0.82
CA ILE A 104 -4.10 -0.23 0.04
C ILE A 104 -3.16 0.64 0.88
N ASP A 105 -2.09 1.11 0.24
CA ASP A 105 -1.16 2.06 0.82
C ASP A 105 -1.41 3.43 0.23
N VAL A 106 -1.61 4.44 1.08
CA VAL A 106 -2.01 5.78 0.64
C VAL A 106 -1.36 6.89 1.43
N THR A 107 -1.33 8.08 0.83
CA THR A 107 -1.07 9.36 1.51
C THR A 107 -2.07 10.43 1.10
N LEU A 108 -1.90 11.64 1.63
CA LEU A 108 -2.72 12.82 1.34
C LEU A 108 -1.94 13.86 0.54
N LYS A 109 -2.66 14.53 -0.35
CA LYS A 109 -2.21 15.69 -1.13
C LYS A 109 -3.12 16.88 -0.87
N ASP A 110 -2.53 18.06 -0.71
CA ASP A 110 -3.30 19.31 -0.53
C ASP A 110 -3.81 19.89 -1.86
N ALA A 111 -4.61 20.96 -1.76
CA ALA A 111 -5.18 21.65 -2.92
C ALA A 111 -4.14 22.30 -3.85
N ASN A 112 -2.90 22.50 -3.39
CA ASN A 112 -1.79 23.00 -4.22
C ASN A 112 -1.00 21.87 -4.89
N GLY A 113 -1.43 20.62 -4.72
CA GLY A 113 -0.75 19.45 -5.24
C GLY A 113 0.44 18.98 -4.41
N LYS A 114 0.62 19.49 -3.18
CA LYS A 114 1.73 19.09 -2.31
C LYS A 114 1.34 17.89 -1.46
N ILE A 115 2.18 16.85 -1.47
CA ILE A 115 2.06 15.71 -0.55
C ILE A 115 2.24 16.19 0.89
N LEU A 116 1.33 15.77 1.77
CA LEU A 116 1.42 16.11 3.18
C LEU A 116 2.58 15.36 3.84
N ASP A 117 3.34 16.07 4.66
CA ASP A 117 4.42 15.49 5.46
C ASP A 117 3.84 14.58 6.55
N MET A 118 4.22 13.30 6.50
CA MET A 118 3.78 12.28 7.45
C MET A 118 4.86 11.99 8.51
N GLY A 119 6.00 12.69 8.50
CA GLY A 119 7.06 12.58 9.51
C GLY A 119 7.93 11.33 9.44
N ALA A 120 7.61 10.43 8.51
CA ALA A 120 8.42 9.27 8.09
C ALA A 120 8.10 8.99 6.60
N GLY A 121 9.05 8.39 5.89
CA GLY A 121 8.84 7.95 4.51
C GLY A 121 7.81 6.83 4.40
N PHE A 122 7.29 6.62 3.19
CA PHE A 122 6.69 5.34 2.80
C PHE A 122 7.80 4.28 2.79
N ASP A 123 7.48 3.03 3.15
CA ASP A 123 8.45 1.91 3.22
C ASP A 123 9.64 2.14 4.20
N GLU A 124 9.56 3.16 5.07
CA GLU A 124 10.55 3.38 6.12
C GLU A 124 10.31 2.37 7.25
N MET A 125 10.98 1.22 7.22
CA MET A 125 10.83 0.12 8.20
C MET A 125 11.50 0.45 9.54
N HIS A 126 10.94 1.45 10.24
CA HIS A 126 11.42 1.98 11.52
C HIS A 126 10.21 2.28 12.43
N ASP A 127 10.41 2.27 13.75
CA ASP A 127 9.34 2.54 14.73
C ASP A 127 8.62 3.90 14.53
N ARG A 128 9.30 4.88 13.93
CA ARG A 128 8.77 6.21 13.60
C ARG A 128 7.66 6.13 12.56
N SER A 129 7.60 5.05 11.78
CA SER A 129 6.51 4.78 10.84
C SER A 129 5.24 4.28 11.51
N HIS A 130 5.31 3.86 12.78
CA HIS A 130 4.13 3.45 13.53
C HIS A 130 3.13 4.59 13.61
N ALA A 131 1.85 4.31 13.36
CA ALA A 131 0.80 5.31 13.15
C ALA A 131 0.73 6.39 14.25
N TYR A 132 1.06 6.04 15.49
CA TYR A 132 0.97 6.91 16.67
C TYR A 132 2.32 7.13 17.39
N HIS A 133 3.45 7.01 16.69
CA HIS A 133 4.77 7.14 17.31
C HIS A 133 4.98 8.56 17.92
N PRO A 134 5.35 8.68 19.21
CA PRO A 134 5.34 9.96 19.92
C PRO A 134 6.43 10.95 19.49
N SER A 135 7.47 10.48 18.77
CA SER A 135 8.52 11.37 18.25
C SER A 135 8.11 12.12 16.98
N VAL A 136 6.97 11.76 16.36
CA VAL A 136 6.50 12.39 15.13
C VAL A 136 6.05 13.82 15.43
N PRO A 137 6.51 14.83 14.67
CA PRO A 137 6.12 16.21 14.90
C PRO A 137 4.60 16.40 14.87
N ALA A 138 4.06 17.28 15.73
CA ALA A 138 2.61 17.47 15.88
C ALA A 138 1.87 17.77 14.55
N ALA A 139 2.51 18.47 13.63
CA ALA A 139 1.95 18.73 12.30
C ALA A 139 1.80 17.44 11.47
N ALA A 140 2.80 16.57 11.47
CA ALA A 140 2.76 15.27 10.81
C ALA A 140 1.79 14.31 11.52
N GLN A 141 1.73 14.32 12.86
CA GLN A 141 0.76 13.54 13.62
C GLN A 141 -0.69 13.91 13.25
N ARG A 142 -0.97 15.22 13.07
CA ARG A 142 -2.27 15.68 12.59
C ARG A 142 -2.59 15.15 11.19
N ASN A 143 -1.60 15.11 10.29
CA ASN A 143 -1.79 14.57 8.94
C ASN A 143 -2.08 13.06 8.96
N ARG A 144 -1.35 12.30 9.79
CA ARG A 144 -1.64 10.87 10.03
C ARG A 144 -3.04 10.65 10.60
N LEU A 145 -3.48 11.48 11.54
CA LEU A 145 -4.84 11.41 12.11
C LEU A 145 -5.91 11.75 11.09
N LEU A 146 -5.69 12.74 10.23
CA LEU A 146 -6.59 13.05 9.11
C LEU A 146 -6.70 11.89 8.14
N LEU A 147 -5.57 11.30 7.74
CA LEU A 147 -5.55 10.13 6.85
C LEU A 147 -6.32 8.96 7.49
N ASN A 148 -6.04 8.64 8.76
CA ASN A 148 -6.76 7.61 9.50
C ASN A 148 -8.27 7.88 9.55
N ALA A 149 -8.69 9.11 9.83
CA ALA A 149 -10.11 9.46 9.89
C ALA A 149 -10.81 9.33 8.52
N ILE A 150 -10.13 9.74 7.44
CA ILE A 150 -10.63 9.60 6.06
C ILE A 150 -10.83 8.13 5.70
N MET A 151 -9.79 7.32 5.90
CA MET A 151 -9.81 5.90 5.53
C MET A 151 -10.78 5.10 6.41
N PHE A 152 -10.84 5.40 7.72
CA PHE A 152 -11.82 4.82 8.63
C PHE A 152 -13.26 5.18 8.24
N GLY A 153 -13.52 6.44 7.92
CA GLY A 153 -14.84 6.88 7.43
C GLY A 153 -15.26 6.22 6.11
N GLY A 154 -14.27 5.82 5.29
CA GLY A 154 -14.51 5.02 4.09
C GLY A 154 -14.82 3.55 4.36
N GLY A 155 -14.45 3.03 5.53
CA GLY A 155 -14.67 1.65 5.95
C GLY A 155 -13.40 0.79 6.00
N PHE A 156 -12.22 1.39 5.89
CA PHE A 156 -10.94 0.71 6.12
C PHE A 156 -10.55 0.74 7.60
N VAL A 157 -9.59 -0.10 7.97
CA VAL A 157 -8.85 -0.05 9.23
C VAL A 157 -7.36 0.04 8.95
N GLY A 158 -6.64 0.83 9.73
CA GLY A 158 -5.17 0.88 9.66
C GLY A 158 -4.51 -0.13 10.60
N ILE A 159 -3.21 -0.32 10.43
CA ILE A 159 -2.38 -1.11 11.35
C ILE A 159 -1.47 -0.19 12.19
N SER A 160 -0.94 -0.70 13.30
CA SER A 160 -0.14 0.12 14.21
C SER A 160 1.28 0.38 13.72
N SER A 161 1.84 -0.52 12.90
CA SER A 161 3.24 -0.48 12.45
C SER A 161 3.48 0.49 11.29
N GLU A 162 2.43 0.83 10.53
CA GLU A 162 2.58 1.57 9.28
C GLU A 162 1.52 2.67 9.20
N TRP A 163 1.94 3.93 8.99
CA TRP A 163 1.01 5.06 8.91
C TRP A 163 0.24 5.10 7.58
N TRP A 164 0.74 4.42 6.55
CA TRP A 164 0.22 4.46 5.18
C TRP A 164 -0.74 3.30 4.85
N HIS A 165 -0.66 2.19 5.58
CA HIS A 165 -1.38 0.94 5.27
C HIS A 165 -2.80 0.94 5.82
N PHE A 166 -3.74 0.57 4.95
CA PHE A 166 -5.15 0.41 5.27
C PHE A 166 -5.72 -0.84 4.62
N GLU A 167 -6.61 -1.53 5.31
CA GLU A 167 -7.22 -2.77 4.82
C GLU A 167 -8.71 -2.87 5.19
N LEU A 168 -9.44 -3.71 4.47
CA LEU A 168 -10.82 -4.03 4.84
C LEU A 168 -10.85 -4.75 6.20
N PRO A 169 -11.90 -4.53 7.02
CA PRO A 169 -12.13 -5.34 8.20
C PRO A 169 -12.18 -6.83 7.87
N ALA A 170 -11.46 -7.64 8.63
CA ALA A 170 -11.32 -9.07 8.40
C ALA A 170 -10.77 -9.44 7.00
N ALA A 171 -9.89 -8.61 6.43
CA ALA A 171 -9.20 -8.83 5.16
C ALA A 171 -8.61 -10.25 4.98
N SER A 172 -8.10 -10.85 6.06
CA SER A 172 -7.55 -12.21 6.05
C SER A 172 -8.54 -13.32 5.70
N ARG A 173 -9.85 -13.04 5.70
CA ARG A 173 -10.90 -13.98 5.26
C ARG A 173 -11.05 -14.08 3.74
N TYR A 174 -10.55 -13.09 3.00
CA TYR A 174 -10.55 -13.12 1.54
C TYR A 174 -9.49 -14.12 1.05
N PRO A 175 -9.73 -14.88 -0.03
CA PRO A 175 -8.73 -15.79 -0.56
C PRO A 175 -7.50 -15.04 -1.09
N LEU A 176 -6.33 -15.69 -1.06
CA LEU A 176 -5.20 -15.23 -1.87
C LEU A 176 -5.57 -15.36 -3.34
N LEU A 177 -5.23 -14.35 -4.12
CA LEU A 177 -5.51 -14.32 -5.56
C LEU A 177 -4.37 -14.99 -6.32
N GLU A 178 -4.59 -15.45 -7.53
CA GLU A 178 -3.45 -15.82 -8.40
C GLU A 178 -2.76 -14.55 -8.93
N ASP A 179 -1.45 -14.63 -9.16
CA ASP A 179 -0.67 -13.52 -9.69
C ASP A 179 -1.17 -13.06 -11.07
N CYS A 180 -1.61 -11.81 -11.14
CA CYS A 180 -2.11 -11.19 -12.38
C CYS A 180 -1.34 -9.93 -12.82
N ILE A 181 -0.28 -9.57 -12.08
CA ILE A 181 0.73 -8.57 -12.46
C ILE A 181 2.09 -9.27 -12.41
N ALA A 182 2.88 -9.13 -13.47
CA ALA A 182 4.20 -9.75 -13.53
C ALA A 182 5.24 -8.95 -12.72
N CYS A 183 6.15 -9.66 -12.05
CA CYS A 183 7.28 -9.04 -11.34
C CYS A 183 8.61 -9.22 -12.10
N PHE A 184 9.57 -8.34 -11.84
CA PHE A 184 10.96 -8.57 -12.25
C PHE A 184 11.53 -9.79 -11.50
N PRO A 185 12.37 -10.60 -12.14
CA PRO A 185 12.99 -11.73 -11.47
C PRO A 185 13.99 -11.22 -10.45
N VAL A 186 14.08 -11.88 -9.29
CA VAL A 186 15.17 -11.62 -8.34
C VAL A 186 16.48 -11.94 -9.03
N THR A 187 17.34 -10.95 -9.23
CA THR A 187 18.67 -11.19 -9.77
C THR A 187 19.54 -11.65 -8.62
N THR A 188 19.71 -12.96 -8.46
CA THR A 188 20.71 -13.50 -7.52
C THR A 188 22.08 -13.11 -8.03
N THR A 189 22.68 -12.07 -7.44
CA THR A 189 24.08 -11.78 -7.67
C THR A 189 24.86 -12.86 -6.94
N THR A 190 25.20 -13.95 -7.64
CA THR A 190 26.18 -14.92 -7.16
C THR A 190 27.49 -14.17 -6.97
N THR A 191 27.81 -13.80 -5.74
CA THR A 191 29.16 -13.38 -5.37
C THR A 191 30.08 -14.56 -5.66
N HIS A 192 30.71 -14.54 -6.83
CA HIS A 192 31.85 -15.39 -7.12
C HIS A 192 33.00 -14.89 -6.24
N THR A 193 33.13 -15.49 -5.06
CA THR A 193 34.34 -15.39 -4.26
C THR A 193 35.42 -16.20 -4.97
N SER A 194 36.21 -15.54 -5.81
CA SER A 194 37.48 -16.09 -6.28
C SER A 194 38.50 -15.94 -5.15
N PHE A 195 39.04 -17.07 -4.69
CA PHE A 195 40.19 -17.15 -3.79
C PHE A 195 41.48 -16.70 -4.49
#